data_AF-A0A445ADF6-F1
#
_entry.id   AF-A0A445ADF6-F1
#
_cell.length_a   1.000
_cell.length_b   1.000
_cell.length_c   1.000
_cell.angle_alpha   90.00
_cell.angle_beta   90.00
_cell.angle_gamma   90.00
#
_symmetry.space_group_name_H-M   'P 1'
#
loop_
_entity.id
_entity.type
_entity.pdbx_description
1 polymer ?
#
loop_
_entity_poly.entity_id
_entity_poly.type
_entity_poly.pdbx_seq_one_letter_code
_entity_poly.pdbx_strand_id
1 'polypeptide(L)'
;MQSYIEEREREVAEREAAWKAELSRRELRWIKLPAELKLMKEAASVACQALLLTMLHSKTYPFRNLEGKTDLKIRALEVVEELRTKRADKQSMLLLDAFNKDRASLPQPLPNPPPLAPIPVAAPDPRTQKMINEKLKKAKDLGEQGKVDEAQKALEEAEALKKVLHFL
;
A
#
# COMPACT_ATOMS: atom_id res chain seq x y z
N MET A 1 37.79 -30.76 17.45
CA MET A 1 36.96 -29.84 18.26
C MET A 1 36.64 -28.57 17.47
N GLN A 2 37.64 -27.88 16.89
CA GLN A 2 37.42 -26.72 15.99
C GLN A 2 36.45 -26.98 14.82
N SER A 3 36.60 -28.09 14.10
CA SER A 3 35.71 -28.41 12.96
C SER A 3 34.23 -28.57 13.35
N TYR A 4 33.92 -29.00 14.58
CA TYR A 4 32.54 -29.09 15.06
C TYR A 4 31.97 -27.71 15.41
N ILE A 5 32.81 -26.80 15.89
CA ILE A 5 32.41 -25.43 16.21
C ILE A 5 32.10 -24.68 14.91
N GLU A 6 32.95 -24.80 13.89
CA GLU A 6 32.74 -24.19 12.57
C GLU A 6 31.49 -24.73 11.86
N GLU A 7 31.22 -26.04 11.97
CA GLU A 7 30.02 -26.67 11.42
C GLU A 7 28.74 -26.16 12.11
N ARG A 8 28.79 -25.98 13.43
CA ARG A 8 27.67 -25.43 14.21
C ARG A 8 27.45 -23.95 13.94
N GLU A 9 28.51 -23.17 13.76
CA GLU A 9 28.42 -21.76 13.37
C GLU A 9 27.81 -21.62 11.97
N ARG A 10 28.15 -22.51 11.03
CA ARG A 10 27.51 -22.57 9.71
C ARG A 10 26.03 -22.93 9.80
N GLU A 11 25.68 -23.93 10.61
CA GLU A 11 24.29 -24.35 10.82
C GLU A 11 23.44 -23.23 11.44
N VAL A 12 24.01 -22.45 12.36
CA VAL A 12 23.36 -21.26 12.94
C VAL A 12 23.23 -20.15 11.90
N ALA A 13 24.28 -19.86 11.12
CA ALA A 13 24.24 -18.85 10.07
C ALA A 13 23.20 -19.18 8.99
N GLU A 14 23.08 -20.44 8.59
CA GLU A 14 22.05 -20.89 7.64
C GLU A 14 20.64 -20.76 8.20
N ARG A 15 20.43 -21.11 9.48
CA ARG A 15 19.14 -20.93 10.15
C ARG A 15 18.77 -19.47 10.30
N GLU A 16 19.73 -18.62 10.64
CA GLU A 16 19.53 -17.18 10.72
C GLU A 16 19.23 -16.58 9.34
N ALA A 17 19.92 -17.02 8.29
CA ALA A 17 19.64 -16.60 6.92
C ALA A 17 18.24 -17.06 6.48
N ALA A 18 17.86 -18.30 6.77
CA ALA A 18 16.54 -18.83 6.48
C ALA A 18 15.44 -18.08 7.25
N TRP A 19 15.68 -17.77 8.52
CA TRP A 19 14.75 -17.00 9.35
C TRP A 19 14.61 -15.56 8.86
N LYS A 20 15.71 -14.89 8.51
CA LYS A 20 15.70 -13.54 7.92
C LYS A 20 14.97 -13.54 6.56
N ALA A 21 15.20 -14.54 5.72
CA ALA A 21 14.49 -14.68 4.46
C ALA A 21 12.98 -14.88 4.65
N GLU A 22 12.56 -15.67 5.64
CA GLU A 22 11.14 -15.84 5.96
C GLU A 22 10.52 -14.57 6.53
N LEU A 23 11.26 -13.83 7.37
CA LEU A 23 10.82 -12.54 7.88
C LEU A 23 10.62 -11.54 6.74
N SER A 24 11.58 -11.41 5.82
CA SER A 24 11.45 -10.54 4.65
C SER A 24 10.30 -10.98 3.72
N ARG A 25 10.10 -12.29 3.52
CA ARG A 25 8.91 -12.81 2.78
C ARG A 25 7.60 -12.44 3.47
N ARG A 26 7.56 -12.49 4.80
CA ARG A 26 6.39 -12.04 5.58
C ARG A 26 6.17 -10.54 5.42
N GLU A 27 7.19 -9.72 5.57
CA GLU A 27 7.11 -8.27 5.42
C GLU A 27 6.63 -7.85 4.03
N LEU A 28 7.12 -8.50 2.97
CA LEU A 28 6.66 -8.23 1.60
C LEU A 28 5.17 -8.56 1.38
N ARG A 29 4.60 -9.55 2.08
CA ARG A 29 3.16 -9.85 2.01
C ARG A 29 2.26 -8.73 2.55
N TRP A 30 2.80 -7.87 3.41
CA TRP A 30 2.10 -6.68 3.93
C TRP A 30 2.09 -5.53 2.93
N ILE A 31 3.00 -5.53 1.95
CA ILE A 31 3.04 -4.56 0.86
C ILE A 31 2.13 -5.06 -0.26
N LYS A 32 0.86 -4.65 -0.24
CA LYS A 32 -0.10 -5.00 -1.30
C LYS A 32 0.26 -4.32 -2.61
N LEU A 33 0.52 -5.12 -3.64
CA LEU A 33 0.73 -4.63 -5.00
C LEU A 33 -0.58 -4.03 -5.55
N PRO A 34 -0.52 -3.08 -6.51
CA PRO A 34 -1.73 -2.49 -7.10
C PRO A 34 -2.71 -3.51 -7.68
N ALA A 35 -2.21 -4.61 -8.27
CA ALA A 35 -3.03 -5.71 -8.79
C ALA A 35 -3.74 -6.50 -7.68
N GLU A 36 -3.07 -6.76 -6.56
CA GLU A 36 -3.68 -7.41 -5.39
C GLU A 36 -4.77 -6.53 -4.78
N LEU A 37 -4.51 -5.22 -4.69
CA LEU A 37 -5.51 -4.27 -4.19
C LEU A 37 -6.74 -4.23 -5.10
N LYS A 38 -6.56 -4.29 -6.42
CA LYS A 38 -7.66 -4.36 -7.39
C LYS A 38 -8.49 -5.64 -7.17
N LEU A 39 -7.83 -6.78 -7.05
CA LEU A 39 -8.48 -8.06 -6.75
C LEU A 39 -9.23 -8.04 -5.41
N MET A 40 -8.65 -7.45 -4.37
CA MET A 40 -9.30 -7.32 -3.06
C MET A 40 -10.55 -6.44 -3.12
N LYS A 41 -10.52 -5.33 -3.89
CA LYS A 41 -11.68 -4.47 -4.11
C LYS A 41 -12.79 -5.19 -4.88
N GLU A 42 -12.43 -5.93 -5.93
CA GLU A 42 -13.38 -6.75 -6.70
C GLU A 42 -14.01 -7.84 -5.82
N ALA A 43 -13.20 -8.56 -5.04
CA ALA A 43 -13.69 -9.56 -4.10
C ALA A 43 -14.63 -8.98 -3.03
N ALA A 44 -14.28 -7.81 -2.47
CA ALA A 44 -15.13 -7.10 -1.53
C ALA A 44 -16.47 -6.66 -2.16
N SER A 45 -16.45 -6.17 -3.41
CA SER A 45 -17.65 -5.81 -4.16
C SER A 45 -18.58 -6.99 -4.35
N VAL A 46 -18.05 -8.14 -4.79
CA VAL A 46 -18.83 -9.38 -4.97
C VAL A 46 -19.42 -9.86 -3.65
N ALA A 47 -18.64 -9.85 -2.57
CA ALA A 47 -19.13 -10.23 -1.24
C ALA A 47 -20.27 -9.32 -0.76
N CYS A 48 -20.13 -8.00 -0.95
CA CYS A 48 -21.18 -7.04 -0.65
C CYS A 48 -22.45 -7.28 -1.49
N GLN A 49 -22.31 -7.52 -2.80
CA GLN A 49 -23.44 -7.82 -3.68
C GLN A 49 -24.17 -9.11 -3.26
N ALA A 50 -23.42 -10.18 -2.93
CA ALA A 50 -24.00 -11.44 -2.46
C ALA A 50 -24.73 -11.27 -1.12
N LEU A 51 -24.17 -10.52 -0.18
CA LEU A 51 -24.82 -10.16 1.09
C LEU A 51 -26.10 -9.33 0.87
N LEU A 52 -26.07 -8.39 -0.08
CA LEU A 52 -27.23 -7.57 -0.41
C LEU A 52 -28.35 -8.39 -1.07
N LEU A 53 -28.01 -9.34 -1.94
CA LEU A 53 -28.95 -10.24 -2.60
C LEU A 53 -29.58 -11.21 -1.60
N THR A 54 -28.79 -11.79 -0.70
CA THR A 54 -29.30 -12.68 0.36
C THR A 54 -30.19 -11.93 1.35
N MET A 55 -29.82 -10.70 1.75
CA MET A 55 -30.71 -9.83 2.53
C MET A 55 -31.97 -9.45 1.77
N LEU A 56 -31.90 -9.26 0.44
CA LEU A 56 -33.08 -9.01 -0.38
C LEU A 56 -34.01 -10.21 -0.37
N HIS A 57 -33.49 -11.42 -0.57
CA HIS A 57 -34.30 -12.63 -0.53
C HIS A 57 -34.94 -12.82 0.85
N SER A 58 -34.22 -12.50 1.93
CA SER A 58 -34.76 -12.54 3.30
C SER A 58 -35.88 -11.51 3.54
N LYS A 59 -35.78 -10.30 2.98
CA LYS A 59 -36.82 -9.24 3.10
C LYS A 59 -37.91 -9.25 2.03
N THR A 60 -37.70 -9.90 0.89
CA THR A 60 -38.70 -10.02 -0.19
C THR A 60 -39.55 -11.27 -0.06
N TYR A 61 -39.19 -12.23 0.80
CA TYR A 61 -40.08 -13.34 1.16
C TYR A 61 -41.46 -12.90 1.71
N PRO A 62 -41.60 -11.79 2.48
CA PRO A 62 -42.92 -11.21 2.80
C PRO A 62 -43.48 -10.26 1.71
N PHE A 63 -42.71 -9.88 0.68
CA PHE A 63 -43.14 -8.95 -0.39
C PHE A 63 -43.79 -9.64 -1.59
N ARG A 64 -43.88 -10.97 -1.58
CA ARG A 64 -44.74 -11.72 -2.52
C ARG A 64 -46.24 -11.37 -2.38
N ASN A 65 -46.59 -10.41 -1.49
CA ASN A 65 -47.93 -9.87 -1.27
C ASN A 65 -48.21 -8.52 -1.97
N LEU A 66 -47.32 -7.98 -2.82
CA LEU A 66 -47.63 -6.82 -3.70
C LEU A 66 -47.99 -7.23 -5.14
N GLU A 67 -48.71 -8.33 -5.28
CA GLU A 67 -49.25 -8.75 -6.57
C GLU A 67 -50.22 -7.66 -7.09
N GLY A 68 -49.99 -7.17 -8.32
CA GLY A 68 -50.79 -6.09 -8.94
C GLY A 68 -50.36 -4.64 -8.64
N LYS A 69 -49.36 -4.39 -7.79
CA LYS A 69 -48.86 -3.02 -7.46
C LYS A 69 -47.44 -2.76 -7.98
N THR A 70 -47.24 -2.95 -9.28
CA THR A 70 -45.93 -2.90 -9.95
C THR A 70 -45.19 -1.58 -9.75
N ASP A 71 -45.87 -0.43 -9.81
CA ASP A 71 -45.23 0.89 -9.66
C ASP A 71 -44.69 1.15 -8.25
N LEU A 72 -45.39 0.66 -7.22
CA LEU A 72 -44.92 0.75 -5.84
C LEU A 72 -43.72 -0.17 -5.60
N LYS A 73 -43.68 -1.33 -6.27
CA LYS A 73 -42.54 -2.23 -6.25
C LYS A 73 -41.31 -1.62 -6.92
N ILE A 74 -41.47 -0.96 -8.06
CA ILE A 74 -40.36 -0.28 -8.76
C ILE A 74 -39.79 0.83 -7.86
N ARG A 75 -40.61 1.74 -7.35
CA ARG A 75 -40.16 2.80 -6.45
C ARG A 75 -39.49 2.27 -5.18
N ALA A 76 -40.04 1.23 -4.58
CA ALA A 76 -39.44 0.62 -3.39
C ALA A 76 -38.07 0.00 -3.69
N LEU A 77 -37.89 -0.61 -4.86
CA LEU A 77 -36.60 -1.17 -5.29
C LEU A 77 -35.58 -0.07 -5.59
N GLU A 78 -35.97 1.03 -6.23
CA GLU A 78 -35.10 2.19 -6.48
C GLU A 78 -34.56 2.78 -5.17
N VAL A 79 -35.43 3.01 -4.18
CA VAL A 79 -35.02 3.53 -2.86
C VAL A 79 -34.09 2.54 -2.16
N VAL A 80 -34.36 1.23 -2.26
CA VAL A 80 -33.48 0.20 -1.69
C VAL A 80 -32.10 0.23 -2.37
N GLU A 81 -32.04 0.41 -3.68
CA GLU A 81 -30.78 0.47 -4.42
C GLU A 81 -29.97 1.73 -4.06
N GLU A 82 -30.62 2.88 -3.91
CA GLU A 82 -29.96 4.11 -3.44
C GLU A 82 -29.37 3.94 -2.03
N LEU A 83 -30.15 3.34 -1.12
CA LEU A 83 -29.70 3.05 0.24
C LEU A 83 -28.57 2.01 0.27
N ARG A 84 -28.48 1.13 -0.71
CA ARG A 84 -27.39 0.16 -0.86
C ARG A 84 -26.09 0.85 -1.26
N THR A 85 -26.11 1.71 -2.27
CA THR A 85 -24.94 2.49 -2.67
C THR A 85 -24.43 3.33 -1.50
N LYS A 86 -25.33 4.07 -0.83
CA LYS A 86 -25.00 4.85 0.38
C LYS A 86 -24.38 4.01 1.50
N ARG A 87 -24.88 2.79 1.72
CA ARG A 87 -24.32 1.87 2.72
C ARG A 87 -22.94 1.37 2.31
N ALA A 88 -22.78 0.97 1.05
CA ALA A 88 -21.52 0.47 0.52
C ALA A 88 -20.42 1.55 0.60
N ASP A 89 -20.74 2.80 0.26
CA ASP A 89 -19.82 3.92 0.39
C ASP A 89 -19.39 4.14 1.84
N LYS A 90 -20.35 4.12 2.77
CA LYS A 90 -20.06 4.24 4.21
C LYS A 90 -19.20 3.09 4.73
N GLN A 91 -19.48 1.86 4.31
CA GLN A 91 -18.68 0.69 4.70
C GLN A 91 -17.27 0.75 4.11
N SER A 92 -17.11 1.20 2.86
CA SER A 92 -15.82 1.41 2.20
C SER A 92 -14.96 2.44 2.94
N MET A 93 -15.56 3.58 3.30
CA MET A 93 -14.88 4.62 4.09
C MET A 93 -14.41 4.10 5.45
N LEU A 94 -15.26 3.37 6.17
CA LEU A 94 -14.90 2.80 7.48
C LEU A 94 -13.82 1.72 7.37
N LEU A 95 -13.86 0.90 6.32
CA LEU A 95 -12.83 -0.11 6.07
C LEU A 95 -11.48 0.53 5.76
N LEU A 96 -11.46 1.60 4.96
CA LEU A 96 -10.26 2.37 4.67
C LEU A 96 -9.68 3.02 5.94
N ASP A 97 -10.54 3.62 6.78
CA ASP A 97 -10.12 4.21 8.06
C ASP A 97 -9.54 3.16 9.02
N ALA A 98 -10.19 2.00 9.14
CA ALA A 98 -9.68 0.88 9.93
C ALA A 98 -8.31 0.39 9.42
N PHE A 99 -8.15 0.25 8.10
CA PHE A 99 -6.89 -0.15 7.49
C PHE A 99 -5.77 0.87 7.74
N ASN A 100 -6.08 2.16 7.61
CA ASN A 100 -5.12 3.24 7.89
C ASN A 100 -4.69 3.26 9.36
N LYS A 101 -5.63 3.01 10.29
CA LYS A 101 -5.35 2.90 11.73
C LYS A 101 -4.47 1.70 12.05
N ASP A 102 -4.77 0.54 11.47
CA ASP A 102 -3.96 -0.67 11.65
C ASP A 102 -2.53 -0.46 11.13
N ARG A 103 -2.40 0.15 9.94
CA ARG A 103 -1.11 0.56 9.39
C ARG A 103 -0.35 1.55 10.29
N ALA A 104 -1.04 2.49 10.92
CA ALA A 104 -0.42 3.45 11.84
C ALA A 104 0.01 2.82 13.18
N SER A 105 -0.63 1.72 13.57
CA SER A 105 -0.29 0.96 14.78
C SER A 105 0.89 -0.01 14.60
N LEU A 106 1.24 -0.32 13.35
CA LEU A 106 2.44 -1.09 13.06
C LEU A 106 3.70 -0.31 13.46
N PRO A 107 4.75 -0.99 13.95
CA PRO A 107 6.03 -0.35 14.18
C PRO A 107 6.47 0.33 12.89
N GLN A 108 6.63 1.65 12.93
CA GLN A 108 7.29 2.38 11.85
C GLN A 108 8.67 1.72 11.65
N PRO A 109 9.18 1.59 10.40
CA PRO A 109 10.57 1.26 10.18
C PRO A 109 11.40 2.14 11.10
N LEU A 110 12.30 1.52 11.87
CA LEU A 110 13.10 2.22 12.89
C LEU A 110 13.51 3.60 12.34
N PRO A 111 13.31 4.70 13.09
CA PRO A 111 13.97 5.95 12.74
C PRO A 111 15.45 5.60 12.53
N ASN A 112 16.02 6.07 11.41
CA ASN A 112 17.40 5.77 11.00
C ASN A 112 18.29 5.60 12.24
N PRO A 113 19.10 4.52 12.31
CA PRO A 113 19.90 4.25 13.50
C PRO A 113 20.62 5.54 13.92
N PRO A 114 20.65 5.84 15.23
CA PRO A 114 21.29 7.05 15.73
C PRO A 114 22.67 7.16 15.10
N PRO A 115 23.08 8.37 14.65
CA PRO A 115 24.32 8.54 13.89
C PRO A 115 25.45 7.83 14.64
N LEU A 116 25.97 6.76 14.06
CA LEU A 116 27.22 6.17 14.53
C LEU A 116 28.23 7.31 14.52
N ALA A 117 28.98 7.43 15.62
CA ALA A 117 29.93 8.51 15.87
C ALA A 117 30.65 8.92 14.57
N PRO A 118 30.75 10.22 14.24
CA PRO A 118 31.28 10.67 12.97
C PRO A 118 32.65 10.07 12.69
N ILE A 119 32.70 9.12 11.77
CA ILE A 119 33.92 8.85 11.02
C ILE A 119 34.15 10.13 10.19
N PRO A 120 35.38 10.68 10.11
CA PRO A 120 35.66 11.86 9.32
C PRO A 120 35.44 11.55 7.82
N VAL A 121 34.20 11.71 7.35
CA VAL A 121 33.87 11.65 5.93
C VAL A 121 33.83 13.08 5.43
N ALA A 122 34.61 13.34 4.38
CA ALA A 122 34.76 14.64 3.76
C ALA A 122 33.38 15.25 3.43
N ALA A 123 33.26 16.56 3.71
CA ALA A 123 32.02 17.30 3.46
C ALA A 123 31.58 17.16 1.98
N PRO A 124 30.31 16.82 1.70
CA PRO A 124 29.82 16.73 0.33
C PRO A 124 29.90 18.10 -0.37
N ASP A 125 30.41 18.12 -1.60
CA ASP A 125 30.60 19.33 -2.39
C ASP A 125 29.28 20.15 -2.51
N PRO A 126 29.23 21.38 -1.96
CA PRO A 126 28.03 22.24 -1.97
C PRO A 126 27.45 22.50 -3.36
N ARG A 127 28.28 22.44 -4.40
CA ARG A 127 27.86 22.68 -5.79
C ARG A 127 26.98 21.54 -6.33
N THR A 128 27.33 20.31 -5.99
CA THR A 128 26.61 19.11 -6.43
C THR A 128 25.26 18.98 -5.71
N GLN A 129 25.23 19.34 -4.42
CA GLN A 129 23.98 19.41 -3.63
C GLN A 129 22.97 20.41 -4.24
N LYS A 130 23.46 21.57 -4.72
CA LYS A 130 22.62 22.59 -5.37
C LYS A 130 22.00 22.07 -6.67
N MET A 131 22.78 21.37 -7.49
CA MET A 131 22.31 20.78 -8.75
C MET A 131 21.24 19.71 -8.52
N ILE A 132 21.38 18.89 -7.47
CA ILE A 132 20.38 17.88 -7.08
C ILE A 132 19.05 18.56 -6.70
N ASN A 133 19.11 19.63 -5.90
CA ASN A 133 17.91 20.35 -5.48
C ASN A 133 17.18 21.01 -6.66
N GLU A 134 17.90 21.56 -7.62
CA GLU A 134 17.29 22.12 -8.83
C GLU A 134 16.62 21.04 -9.71
N LYS A 135 17.24 19.87 -9.84
CA LYS A 135 16.68 18.74 -10.60
C LYS A 135 15.43 18.16 -9.94
N LEU A 136 15.42 18.03 -8.61
CA LEU A 136 14.23 17.61 -7.85
C LEU A 136 13.08 18.62 -7.98
N LYS A 137 13.39 19.92 -7.94
CA LYS A 137 12.39 20.97 -8.15
C LYS A 137 11.78 20.88 -9.56
N LYS A 138 12.62 20.71 -10.59
CA LYS A 138 12.16 20.55 -11.98
C LYS A 138 11.29 19.31 -12.18
N ALA A 139 11.64 18.19 -11.54
CA ALA A 139 10.83 16.96 -11.59
C ALA A 139 9.43 17.18 -10.99
N LYS A 140 9.33 17.94 -9.89
CA LYS A 140 8.06 18.29 -9.26
C LYS A 140 7.18 19.15 -10.18
N ASP A 141 7.75 20.21 -10.77
CA ASP A 141 7.02 21.12 -11.67
C ASP A 141 6.50 20.38 -12.93
N LEU A 142 7.27 19.43 -13.46
CA LEU A 142 6.86 18.60 -14.60
C LEU A 142 5.78 17.57 -14.23
N GLY A 143 5.84 17.02 -13.00
CA GLY A 143 4.81 16.15 -12.47
C GLY A 143 3.47 16.87 -12.27
N GLU A 144 3.49 18.11 -11.78
CA GLU A 144 2.29 18.94 -11.64
C GLU A 144 1.67 19.32 -13.00
N GLN A 145 2.47 19.40 -14.07
CA GLN A 145 2.01 19.60 -15.45
C GLN A 145 1.56 18.31 -16.16
N GLY A 146 1.61 17.15 -15.49
CA GLY A 146 1.18 15.86 -16.04
C GLY A 146 2.17 15.21 -17.02
N LYS A 147 3.40 15.73 -17.13
CA LYS A 147 4.45 15.18 -18.00
C LYS A 147 5.28 14.14 -17.24
N VAL A 148 4.67 13.00 -16.98
CA VAL A 148 5.20 11.94 -16.12
C VAL A 148 6.53 11.36 -16.63
N ASP A 149 6.67 11.15 -17.94
CA ASP A 149 7.88 10.57 -18.53
C ASP A 149 9.11 11.50 -18.39
N GLU A 150 8.90 12.82 -18.54
CA GLU A 150 9.95 13.83 -18.37
C GLU A 150 10.31 14.04 -16.88
N ALA A 151 9.31 13.97 -16.00
CA ALA A 151 9.51 14.04 -14.55
C ALA A 151 10.34 12.85 -14.04
N GLN A 152 10.06 11.65 -14.55
CA GLN A 152 10.76 10.43 -14.17
C GLN A 152 12.23 10.46 -14.61
N LYS A 153 12.50 10.93 -15.84
CA LYS A 153 13.87 11.15 -16.32
C LYS A 153 14.64 12.15 -15.46
N ALA A 154 14.01 13.25 -15.05
CA ALA A 154 14.65 14.25 -14.18
C ALA A 154 14.95 13.71 -12.77
N LEU A 155 14.15 12.76 -12.29
CA LEU A 155 14.31 12.11 -10.99
C LEU A 155 15.44 11.08 -11.01
N GLU A 156 15.58 10.31 -12.09
CA GLU A 156 16.71 9.41 -12.32
C GLU A 156 18.05 10.17 -12.44
N GLU A 157 18.06 11.32 -13.13
CA GLU A 157 19.24 12.20 -13.20
C GLU A 157 19.65 12.74 -11.82
N ALA A 158 18.66 13.09 -10.97
CA ALA A 158 18.92 13.53 -9.60
C ALA A 158 19.46 12.38 -8.72
N GLU A 159 18.96 11.16 -8.92
CA GLU A 159 19.43 9.97 -8.21
C GLU A 159 20.85 9.56 -8.64
N ALA A 160 21.18 9.71 -9.94
CA ALA A 160 22.53 9.48 -10.44
C ALA A 160 23.55 10.45 -9.81
N LEU A 161 23.21 11.75 -9.74
CA LEU A 161 24.05 12.74 -9.07
C LEU A 161 24.18 12.47 -7.56
N LYS A 162 23.12 11.99 -6.92
CA LYS A 162 23.14 11.56 -5.51
C LYS A 162 24.02 10.32 -5.30
N LYS A 163 24.02 9.37 -6.23
CA LYS A 163 24.92 8.20 -6.18
C LYS A 163 26.38 8.62 -6.31
N VAL A 164 26.71 9.52 -7.23
CA VAL A 164 28.08 10.06 -7.35
C VAL A 164 28.54 10.75 -6.05
N LEU A 165 27.65 11.47 -5.37
CA LEU A 165 27.92 12.11 -4.08
C LEU A 165 28.01 11.10 -2.90
N HIS A 166 27.46 9.89 -3.05
CA HIS A 166 27.53 8.82 -2.05
C HIS A 166 28.74 7.88 -2.28
N PHE A 167 29.38 7.95 -3.44
CA PHE A 167 30.55 7.13 -3.82
C PHE A 167 31.88 7.92 -3.82
N LEU A 168 31.86 9.20 -3.42
CA LEU A 168 33.02 10.04 -3.15
C LEU A 168 33.08 10.37 -1.65
#